data_AF-A0A2R6JN49-F1
#
_entry.id   AF-A0A2R6JN49-F1
#
_cell.length_a   1.000
_cell.length_b   1.000
_cell.length_c   1.000
_cell.angle_alpha   90.00
_cell.angle_beta   90.00
_cell.angle_gamma   90.00
#
_symmetry.space_group_name_H-M   'P 1'
#
loop_
_entity.id
_entity.type
_entity.pdbx_description
1 polymer ?
#
loop_
_entity_poly.entity_id
_entity_poly.type
_entity_poly.pdbx_seq_one_letter_code
_entity_poly.pdbx_strand_id
1 'polypeptide(L)'
;MNHVPDEALAAVDAFGEGLLTGEASAFGARLRSDLRLSVDPAGADDGARCRYELDHARTKPMLRAYGSFMTTIVDGVDEQFRSWSIEPPAAYEYAGTVDDVHRYEGTLTTF
;
A
#
# COMPACT_ATOMS: atom_id res chain seq x y z
N MET A 1 9.81 15.14 7.61
CA MET A 1 9.31 14.37 8.76
C MET A 1 8.48 13.26 8.17
N ASN A 2 8.97 12.02 8.22
CA ASN A 2 8.30 10.90 7.57
C ASN A 2 7.16 10.42 8.48
N HIS A 3 5.92 10.43 7.99
CA HIS A 3 4.75 9.97 8.76
C HIS A 3 4.52 8.46 8.64
N VAL A 4 5.39 7.77 7.89
CA VAL A 4 5.38 6.33 7.69
C VAL A 4 6.25 5.66 8.76
N PRO A 5 5.76 4.62 9.46
CA PRO A 5 6.57 3.86 10.41
C PRO A 5 7.77 3.17 9.74
N ASP A 6 8.92 3.17 10.40
CA ASP A 6 10.16 2.56 9.86
C ASP A 6 9.98 1.08 9.51
N GLU A 7 9.18 0.34 10.29
CA GLU A 7 8.86 -1.07 10.03
C GLU A 7 8.13 -1.28 8.70
N ALA A 8 7.30 -0.32 8.27
CA ALA A 8 6.60 -0.40 7.00
C ALA A 8 7.55 -0.13 5.84
N LEU A 9 8.47 0.83 5.99
CA LEU A 9 9.51 1.11 4.99
C LEU A 9 10.47 -0.08 4.84
N ALA A 10 10.90 -0.69 5.95
CA ALA A 10 11.73 -1.89 5.91
C ALA A 10 11.03 -3.08 5.24
N ALA A 11 9.70 -3.22 5.40
CA ALA A 11 8.94 -4.25 4.71
C ALA A 11 8.86 -3.99 3.19
N VAL A 12 8.72 -2.73 2.78
CA VAL A 12 8.81 -2.35 1.36
C VAL A 12 10.20 -2.63 0.80
N ASP A 13 11.26 -2.35 1.56
CA ASP A 13 12.64 -2.64 1.16
C ASP A 13 12.88 -4.14 0.95
N ALA A 14 12.46 -4.96 1.92
CA ALA A 14 12.58 -6.41 1.81
C ALA A 14 11.76 -6.96 0.62
N PHE A 15 10.59 -6.37 0.35
CA PHE A 15 9.78 -6.73 -0.82
C PHE A 15 10.49 -6.36 -2.13
N GLY A 16 11.04 -5.16 -2.24
CA GLY A 16 11.80 -4.70 -3.41
C GLY A 16 13.04 -5.55 -3.65
N GLU A 17 13.81 -5.87 -2.60
CA GLU A 17 14.96 -6.78 -2.68
C GLU A 17 14.54 -8.18 -3.12
N GLY A 18 13.42 -8.69 -2.59
CA GLY A 18 12.84 -9.97 -2.99
C GLY A 18 12.45 -10.01 -4.47
N LEU A 19 11.97 -8.90 -5.04
CA LEU A 19 11.65 -8.85 -6.48
C LEU A 19 12.90 -8.99 -7.36
N LEU A 20 14.04 -8.43 -6.94
CA LEU A 20 15.31 -8.56 -7.68
C LEU A 20 15.85 -10.00 -7.70
N THR A 21 15.52 -10.78 -6.68
CA THR A 21 15.96 -12.19 -6.53
C THR A 21 14.92 -13.19 -7.02
N GLY A 22 13.69 -12.74 -7.31
CA GLY A 22 12.55 -13.61 -7.64
C GLY A 22 11.94 -14.31 -6.41
N GLU A 23 12.26 -13.86 -5.20
CA GLU A 23 11.81 -14.44 -3.92
C GLU A 23 10.87 -13.49 -3.15
N ALA A 24 10.30 -12.50 -3.83
CA ALA A 24 9.34 -11.57 -3.23
C ALA A 24 8.19 -12.31 -2.55
N SER A 25 7.97 -12.00 -1.27
CA SER A 25 6.93 -12.61 -0.45
C SER A 25 5.86 -11.57 -0.11
N ALA A 26 4.62 -12.03 0.06
CA ALA A 26 3.55 -11.18 0.53
C ALA A 26 3.87 -10.63 1.93
N PHE A 27 3.51 -9.38 2.19
CA PHE A 27 3.72 -8.75 3.49
C PHE A 27 2.52 -7.89 3.90
N GLY A 28 2.45 -7.61 5.21
CA GLY A 28 1.52 -6.64 5.77
C GLY A 28 2.24 -5.76 6.79
N ALA A 29 1.89 -4.48 6.81
CA ALA A 29 2.46 -3.49 7.71
C ALA A 29 1.37 -2.58 8.29
N ARG A 30 1.54 -2.16 9.54
CA ARG A 30 0.66 -1.19 10.17
C ARG A 30 1.21 0.20 9.96
N LEU A 31 0.43 1.09 9.36
CA LEU A 31 0.83 2.48 9.12
C LEU A 31 0.33 3.40 10.23
N ARG A 32 -0.86 3.10 10.78
CA ARG A 32 -1.47 3.81 11.91
C ARG A 32 -2.40 2.87 12.68
N SER A 33 -2.99 3.34 13.78
CA SER A 33 -3.96 2.59 14.56
C SER A 33 -5.14 2.06 13.73
N ASP A 34 -5.58 2.83 12.73
CA ASP A 34 -6.74 2.59 11.87
C ASP A 34 -6.38 2.25 10.42
N LEU A 35 -5.09 2.21 10.06
CA LEU A 35 -4.63 2.04 8.68
C LEU A 35 -3.56 0.94 8.59
N ARG A 36 -3.83 -0.04 7.74
CA ARG A 36 -2.90 -1.13 7.41
C ARG A 36 -2.66 -1.20 5.91
N LEU A 37 -1.47 -1.66 5.55
CA LEU A 37 -1.05 -1.97 4.20
C LEU A 37 -0.83 -3.48 4.09
N SER A 38 -1.21 -4.06 2.96
CA SER A 38 -0.82 -5.41 2.56
C SER A 38 -0.45 -5.42 1.08
N VAL A 39 0.60 -6.15 0.74
CA VAL A 39 1.05 -6.34 -0.64
C VAL A 39 1.19 -7.83 -0.90
N ASP A 40 0.62 -8.26 -2.02
CA ASP A 40 0.67 -9.64 -2.49
C ASP A 40 1.24 -9.70 -3.91
N PRO A 41 2.47 -10.23 -4.10
CA PRO A 41 3.10 -10.34 -5.42
C PRO A 41 2.37 -11.31 -6.35
N ALA A 42 1.55 -12.24 -5.84
CA ALA A 42 0.76 -13.17 -6.65
C ALA A 42 -0.70 -12.71 -6.85
N GLY A 43 -1.04 -11.53 -6.34
CA GLY A 43 -2.43 -11.08 -6.22
C GLY A 43 -3.02 -10.39 -7.45
N ALA A 44 -2.24 -10.14 -8.51
CA ALA A 44 -2.71 -9.57 -9.77
C ALA A 44 -1.98 -10.18 -10.99
N ASP A 45 -2.64 -10.19 -12.14
CA ASP A 45 -2.13 -10.85 -13.36
C ASP A 45 -0.86 -10.17 -13.93
N ASP A 46 -0.72 -8.84 -13.77
CA ASP A 46 0.35 -8.01 -14.33
C ASP A 46 1.12 -7.20 -13.26
N GLY A 47 1.16 -7.67 -12.00
CA GLY A 47 1.87 -6.97 -10.94
C GLY A 47 1.53 -7.45 -9.53
N ALA A 48 1.99 -6.71 -8.52
CA ALA A 48 1.65 -7.01 -7.13
C ALA A 48 0.37 -6.26 -6.72
N ARG A 49 -0.57 -6.95 -6.06
CA ARG A 49 -1.77 -6.31 -5.53
C ARG A 49 -1.42 -5.59 -4.24
N CYS A 50 -1.62 -4.28 -4.21
CA CYS A 50 -1.47 -3.45 -3.03
C CYS A 50 -2.85 -3.09 -2.48
N ARG A 51 -3.05 -3.33 -1.18
CA ARG A 51 -4.30 -3.07 -0.48
C ARG A 51 -4.05 -2.30 0.80
N TYR A 52 -4.80 -1.24 0.98
CA TYR A 52 -4.96 -0.56 2.24
C TYR A 52 -6.27 -0.95 2.89
N GLU A 53 -6.22 -1.15 4.20
CA GLU A 53 -7.36 -1.43 5.05
C GLU A 53 -7.52 -0.28 6.05
N LEU A 54 -8.68 0.38 6.00
CA LEU A 54 -8.99 1.57 6.77
C LEU A 54 -10.24 1.35 7.64
N ASP A 55 -10.04 1.38 8.96
CA ASP A 55 -11.11 1.41 9.95
C ASP A 55 -11.62 2.86 10.09
N HIS A 56 -12.72 3.18 9.41
CA HIS A 56 -13.28 4.52 9.40
C HIS A 56 -14.80 4.47 9.26
N ALA A 57 -15.53 5.37 9.92
CA ALA A 57 -17.00 5.35 9.93
C ALA A 57 -17.69 5.67 8.59
N ARG A 58 -16.94 6.06 7.56
CA ARG A 58 -17.44 6.49 6.25
C ARG A 58 -16.45 6.11 5.17
N THR A 59 -16.96 5.67 4.03
CA THR A 59 -16.19 5.42 2.81
C THR A 59 -16.01 6.69 1.98
N LYS A 60 -14.91 6.74 1.24
CA LYS A 60 -14.71 7.64 0.09
C LYS A 60 -14.28 6.82 -1.12
N PRO A 61 -14.46 7.31 -2.36
CA PRO A 61 -14.08 6.55 -3.56
C PRO A 61 -12.58 6.24 -3.66
N MET A 62 -11.73 7.08 -3.08
CA MET A 62 -10.27 6.96 -3.14
C MET A 62 -9.64 7.18 -1.76
N LEU A 63 -8.55 6.46 -1.48
CA LEU A 63 -7.85 6.57 -0.19
C LEU A 63 -7.33 7.99 0.08
N ARG A 64 -6.76 8.67 -0.92
CA ARG A 64 -6.27 10.06 -0.75
C ARG A 64 -7.37 11.10 -0.52
N ALA A 65 -8.65 10.75 -0.71
CA ALA A 65 -9.76 11.67 -0.48
C ALA A 65 -10.04 11.95 1.02
N TYR A 66 -9.38 11.25 1.95
CA TYR A 66 -9.47 11.47 3.39
C TYR A 66 -8.67 12.68 3.90
N GLY A 67 -7.86 13.31 3.04
CA GLY A 67 -7.18 14.58 3.32
C GLY A 67 -5.66 14.45 3.46
N SER A 68 -5.02 15.58 3.74
CA SER A 68 -3.55 15.74 3.64
C SER A 68 -2.77 14.70 4.44
N PHE A 69 -3.22 14.37 5.66
CA PHE A 69 -2.52 13.40 6.49
C PHE A 69 -2.50 11.99 5.89
N MET A 70 -3.62 11.55 5.29
CA MET A 70 -3.69 10.28 4.56
C MET A 70 -2.79 10.33 3.34
N THR A 71 -2.87 11.42 2.56
CA THR A 71 -2.03 11.63 1.38
C THR A 71 -0.54 11.53 1.73
N THR A 72 -0.07 12.18 2.79
CA THR A 72 1.35 12.14 3.17
C THR A 72 1.83 10.74 3.55
N ILE A 73 1.00 9.92 4.21
CA ILE A 73 1.36 8.53 4.52
C ILE A 73 1.47 7.71 3.23
N VAL A 74 0.44 7.77 2.38
CA VAL A 74 0.40 7.00 1.12
C VAL A 74 1.52 7.45 0.19
N ASP A 75 1.79 8.75 0.09
CA ASP A 75 2.88 9.28 -0.74
C ASP A 75 4.25 8.83 -0.24
N GLY A 76 4.48 8.77 1.08
CA GLY A 76 5.74 8.27 1.63
C GLY A 76 5.96 6.78 1.35
N VAL A 77 4.90 5.96 1.41
CA VAL A 77 4.98 4.54 1.01
C VAL A 77 5.22 4.40 -0.49
N ASP A 78 4.50 5.18 -1.30
CA ASP A 78 4.62 5.19 -2.75
C ASP A 78 6.02 5.65 -3.21
N GLU A 79 6.62 6.65 -2.54
CA GLU A 79 8.01 7.06 -2.76
C GLU A 79 9.00 5.92 -2.49
N GLN A 80 8.76 5.12 -1.44
CA GLN A 80 9.60 3.96 -1.13
C GLN A 80 9.44 2.84 -2.18
N PHE A 81 8.24 2.60 -2.71
CA PHE A 81 8.09 1.67 -3.84
C PHE A 81 8.86 2.18 -5.08
N ARG A 82 8.76 3.48 -5.37
CA ARG A 82 9.45 4.08 -6.52
C ARG A 82 10.97 4.02 -6.41
N SER A 83 11.56 4.05 -5.21
CA SER A 83 13.01 3.86 -5.07
C SER A 83 13.49 2.46 -5.49
N TRP A 84 12.57 1.50 -5.58
CA TRP A 84 12.80 0.14 -6.09
C TRP A 84 12.30 -0.06 -7.54
N SER A 85 12.01 1.02 -8.27
CA SER A 85 11.42 0.97 -9.63
C SER A 85 10.06 0.25 -9.71
N ILE A 86 9.33 0.22 -8.58
CA ILE A 86 7.96 -0.28 -8.50
C ILE A 86 7.03 0.94 -8.57
N GLU A 87 6.19 1.01 -9.59
CA GLU A 87 5.22 2.10 -9.75
C GLU A 87 3.92 1.80 -9.02
N PRO A 88 3.50 2.68 -8.09
CA PRO A 88 2.18 2.66 -7.50
C PRO A 88 1.09 3.04 -8.50
N PRO A 89 -0.16 2.60 -8.27
CA PRO A 89 -1.29 3.04 -9.08
C PRO A 89 -1.53 4.55 -8.89
N ALA A 90 -2.11 5.19 -9.91
CA ALA A 90 -2.49 6.61 -9.82
C ALA A 90 -3.46 6.89 -8.65
N ALA A 91 -4.30 5.92 -8.30
CA ALA A 91 -5.16 5.95 -7.13
C ALA A 91 -5.37 4.55 -6.56
N TYR A 92 -5.54 4.48 -5.24
CA TYR A 92 -6.07 3.31 -4.55
C TYR A 92 -7.58 3.48 -4.41
N GLU A 93 -8.34 2.69 -5.15
CA GLU A 93 -9.79 2.81 -5.27
C GLU A 93 -10.51 1.94 -4.25
N TYR A 94 -11.67 2.39 -3.80
CA TYR A 94 -12.50 1.61 -2.87
C TYR A 94 -12.95 0.29 -3.51
N ALA A 95 -12.56 -0.83 -2.91
CA ALA A 95 -12.82 -2.18 -3.39
C ALA A 95 -13.89 -2.93 -2.57
N GLY A 96 -14.36 -2.35 -1.46
CA GLY A 96 -15.39 -2.95 -0.61
C GLY A 96 -15.13 -2.74 0.88
N THR A 97 -16.01 -3.31 1.70
CA THR A 97 -15.88 -3.30 3.18
C THR A 97 -16.02 -4.72 3.69
N VAL A 98 -15.16 -5.11 4.63
CA VAL A 98 -15.22 -6.39 5.33
C VAL A 98 -15.02 -6.13 6.82
N ASP A 99 -15.93 -6.63 7.65
CA ASP A 99 -15.91 -6.45 9.11
C ASP A 99 -15.72 -4.98 9.53
N ASP A 100 -16.51 -4.08 8.93
CA ASP A 100 -16.44 -2.62 9.09
C ASP A 100 -15.12 -1.95 8.66
N VAL A 101 -14.20 -2.69 8.05
CA VAL A 101 -12.94 -2.17 7.52
C VAL A 101 -13.03 -1.98 6.01
N HIS A 102 -12.77 -0.75 5.56
CA HIS A 102 -12.82 -0.37 4.15
C HIS A 102 -11.52 -0.78 3.44
N ARG A 103 -11.64 -1.41 2.28
CA ARG A 103 -10.53 -1.84 1.44
C ARG A 103 -10.33 -0.87 0.28
N TYR A 104 -9.08 -0.48 0.08
CA TYR A 104 -8.64 0.36 -1.02
C TYR A 104 -7.53 -0.35 -1.76
N GLU A 105 -7.67 -0.52 -3.08
CA GLU A 105 -6.78 -1.41 -3.84
C GLU A 105 -6.24 -0.74 -5.10
N GLY A 106 -5.09 -1.24 -5.52
CA GLY A 106 -4.55 -1.02 -6.85
C GLY A 106 -3.36 -1.93 -7.11
N THR A 107 -2.83 -1.85 -8.33
CA THR A 107 -1.77 -2.74 -8.80
C THR A 107 -0.44 -1.98 -8.81
N LEU A 108 0.58 -2.57 -8.19
CA LEU A 108 1.96 -2.15 -8.29
C LEU A 108 2.60 -2.82 -9.51
N THR A 109 3.23 -2.04 -10.38
CA THR A 109 3.86 -2.54 -11.61
C THR A 109 5.35 -2.24 -11.59
N THR A 110 6.18 -3.21 -11.96
CA THR A 110 7.61 -2.96 -12.18
C THR A 110 7.86 -2.43 -13.59
N PHE A 111 8.83 -1.54 -13.74
CA PHE A 111 9.35 -1.12 -15.05
C PHE A 111 10.52 -1.99 -15.52
#